data_AF-A0A4D7AND7-F1
#
_entry.id   AF-A0A4D7AND7-F1
#
_cell.length_a   1.000
_cell.length_b   1.000
_cell.length_c   1.000
_cell.angle_alpha   90.00
_cell.angle_beta   90.00
_cell.angle_gamma   90.00
#
_symmetry.space_group_name_H-M   'P 1'
#
loop_
_entity.id
_entity.type
_entity.pdbx_description
1 polymer ?
#
loop_
_entity_poly.entity_id
_entity_poly.type
_entity_poly.pdbx_seq_one_letter_code
_entity_poly.pdbx_strand_id
1 'polypeptide(L)'
;MEEFDCKKCLHEKVCALWASRESQNASCFCTDGCDYFTPTLTPPNEPLTLEELREMDEPVWVACKPIEGGNGYWCLCQHGHIITPAGSIYNVKEIPHWVFYRRPPEGEDET
;
A
#
# COMPACT_ATOMS: atom_id res chain seq x y z
N MET A 1 -40.77 7.09 8.55
CA MET A 1 -40.23 6.42 7.37
C MET A 1 -39.50 7.51 6.61
N GLU A 2 -38.19 7.64 6.81
CA GLU A 2 -37.38 8.69 6.19
C GLU A 2 -37.22 8.39 4.70
N GLU A 3 -37.67 9.31 3.85
CA GLU A 3 -37.43 9.28 2.41
C GLU A 3 -35.92 9.44 2.15
N PHE A 4 -35.31 8.42 1.57
CA PHE A 4 -33.92 8.50 1.12
C PHE A 4 -33.84 9.37 -0.14
N ASP A 5 -33.39 10.61 0.03
CA ASP A 5 -33.14 11.56 -1.06
C ASP A 5 -31.91 11.11 -1.87
N CYS A 6 -32.19 10.47 -3.01
CA CYS A 6 -31.20 9.90 -3.91
C CYS A 6 -30.23 10.93 -4.54
N LYS A 7 -30.53 12.24 -4.44
CA LYS A 7 -29.67 13.33 -4.95
C LYS A 7 -28.38 13.54 -4.14
N LYS A 8 -28.26 12.91 -2.97
CA LYS A 8 -27.05 12.98 -2.12
C LYS A 8 -26.15 11.76 -2.16
N CYS A 9 -26.52 10.71 -2.91
CA CYS A 9 -25.72 9.48 -2.96
C CYS A 9 -25.00 9.32 -4.31
N LEU A 10 -23.84 8.68 -4.29
CA LEU A 10 -23.01 8.37 -5.47
C LEU A 10 -23.75 7.53 -6.55
N HIS A 11 -24.96 7.03 -6.28
CA HIS A 11 -25.75 6.28 -7.25
C HIS A 11 -26.08 7.09 -8.51
N GLU A 12 -26.29 8.41 -8.44
CA GLU A 12 -26.65 9.18 -9.64
C GLU A 12 -25.53 9.14 -10.70
N LYS A 13 -24.27 9.23 -10.26
CA LYS A 13 -23.09 9.15 -11.16
C LYS A 13 -22.88 7.73 -11.69
N VAL A 14 -23.14 6.71 -10.88
CA VAL A 14 -23.00 5.30 -11.27
C VAL A 14 -24.12 4.88 -12.24
N CYS A 15 -25.36 5.32 -12.00
CA CYS A 15 -26.50 5.04 -12.86
C CYS A 15 -26.41 5.73 -14.23
N ALA A 16 -25.91 6.98 -14.30
CA ALA A 16 -25.69 7.66 -15.58
C ALA A 16 -24.60 6.97 -16.44
N LEU A 17 -23.57 6.41 -15.79
CA LEU A 17 -22.54 5.60 -16.45
C LEU A 17 -23.07 4.25 -16.94
N TRP A 18 -24.04 3.65 -16.23
CA TRP A 18 -24.68 2.39 -16.62
C TRP A 18 -25.67 2.56 -17.77
N ALA A 19 -26.47 3.63 -17.80
CA ALA A 19 -27.44 3.90 -18.87
C ALA A 19 -26.79 4.12 -20.25
N SER A 20 -25.53 4.58 -20.30
CA SER A 20 -24.78 4.70 -21.56
C SER A 20 -24.05 3.41 -21.96
N ARG A 21 -24.02 2.38 -21.10
CA ARG A 21 -23.13 1.22 -21.22
C ARG A 21 -23.87 -0.13 -21.08
N GLU A 22 -25.15 -0.17 -21.43
CA GLU A 22 -25.98 -1.40 -21.40
C GLU A 22 -25.78 -2.36 -22.58
N SER A 23 -24.74 -2.20 -23.41
CA SER A 23 -24.47 -3.12 -24.54
C SER A 23 -23.24 -4.02 -24.36
N GLN A 24 -22.66 -4.09 -23.16
CA GLN A 24 -21.55 -5.01 -22.90
C GLN A 24 -22.00 -6.10 -21.94
N ASN A 25 -22.25 -7.29 -22.51
CA ASN A 25 -22.47 -8.50 -21.71
C ASN A 25 -21.15 -8.90 -21.01
N ALA A 26 -21.26 -9.80 -20.04
CA ALA A 26 -20.17 -10.24 -19.15
C ALA A 26 -18.91 -10.78 -19.87
N SER A 27 -18.91 -10.95 -21.19
CA SER A 27 -17.72 -11.31 -21.98
C SER A 27 -16.71 -10.17 -22.15
N CYS A 28 -17.02 -8.91 -21.79
CA CYS A 28 -16.08 -7.78 -21.89
C CYS A 28 -15.02 -7.73 -20.77
N PHE A 29 -14.96 -8.75 -19.91
CA PHE A 29 -14.00 -8.80 -18.80
C PHE A 29 -12.63 -9.41 -19.16
N CYS A 30 -12.39 -9.76 -20.42
CA CYS A 30 -11.18 -10.47 -20.82
C CYS A 30 -10.33 -9.66 -21.82
N THR A 31 -9.16 -9.24 -21.32
CA THR A 31 -7.85 -9.04 -21.99
C THR A 31 -7.58 -7.81 -22.87
N ASP A 32 -6.53 -7.09 -22.45
CA ASP A 32 -5.47 -6.44 -23.24
C ASP A 32 -5.77 -5.21 -24.10
N GLY A 33 -6.81 -4.42 -23.79
CA GLY A 33 -7.10 -3.22 -24.58
C GLY A 33 -7.92 -2.14 -23.88
N CYS A 34 -7.95 -2.11 -22.55
CA CYS A 34 -8.59 -1.03 -21.83
C CYS A 34 -7.55 0.05 -21.51
N ASP A 35 -7.62 1.22 -22.17
CA ASP A 35 -6.81 2.41 -21.85
C ASP A 35 -6.94 2.87 -20.38
N TYR A 36 -7.88 2.32 -19.61
CA TYR A 36 -8.09 2.58 -18.18
C TYR A 36 -7.53 1.50 -17.25
N PHE A 37 -7.06 0.37 -17.77
CA PHE A 37 -6.35 -0.61 -16.95
C PHE A 37 -4.86 -0.30 -17.05
N THR A 38 -4.40 0.68 -16.28
CA THR A 38 -2.97 0.85 -16.02
C THR A 38 -2.51 -0.34 -15.18
N PRO A 39 -1.73 -1.28 -15.73
CA PRO A 39 -1.14 -2.31 -14.90
C PRO A 39 -0.09 -1.61 -14.04
N THR A 40 -0.25 -1.72 -12.72
CA THR A 40 0.80 -1.41 -11.73
C THR A 40 1.04 0.09 -11.46
N LEU A 41 0.05 0.76 -10.85
CA LEU A 41 0.25 2.03 -10.14
C LEU A 41 0.69 1.84 -8.67
N THR A 42 1.17 0.66 -8.27
CA THR A 42 1.76 0.57 -6.93
C THR A 42 3.12 1.28 -6.97
N PRO A 43 3.36 2.27 -6.10
CA PRO A 43 4.65 2.92 -6.03
C PRO A 43 5.75 1.86 -5.82
N PRO A 44 6.93 2.03 -6.43
CA PRO A 44 8.04 1.11 -6.27
C PRO A 44 8.39 0.96 -4.79
N ASN A 45 8.65 -0.28 -4.35
CA ASN A 45 9.02 -0.56 -2.96
C ASN A 45 10.53 -0.34 -2.74
N GLU A 46 10.97 0.88 -3.02
CA GLU A 46 12.34 1.29 -2.80
C GLU A 46 12.62 1.45 -1.29
N PRO A 47 13.88 1.26 -0.86
CA PRO A 47 14.24 1.47 0.53
C PRO A 47 14.02 2.94 0.91
N LEU A 48 13.30 3.15 2.02
CA LEU A 48 13.01 4.47 2.55
C LEU A 48 14.30 5.16 3.02
N THR A 49 14.41 6.43 2.67
CA THR A 49 15.53 7.28 3.11
C THR A 49 15.32 7.76 4.55
N LEU A 50 16.39 8.22 5.19
CA LEU A 50 16.33 8.78 6.55
C LEU A 50 15.45 10.03 6.64
N GLU A 51 15.34 10.78 5.54
CA GLU A 51 14.53 12.00 5.48
C GLU A 51 13.05 11.63 5.42
N GLU A 52 12.68 10.70 4.54
CA GLU A 52 11.31 10.18 4.47
C GLU A 52 10.84 9.60 5.82
N LEU A 53 11.70 8.82 6.50
CA LEU A 53 11.36 8.27 7.82
C LEU A 53 11.14 9.36 8.88
N ARG A 54 11.73 10.55 8.74
CA ARG A 54 11.48 11.68 9.64
C ARG A 54 10.21 12.44 9.34
N GLU A 55 9.71 12.35 8.12
CA GLU A 55 8.47 13.00 7.69
C GLU A 55 7.24 12.08 7.84
N MET A 56 7.45 10.79 8.08
CA MET A 56 6.41 9.79 8.18
C MET A 56 6.03 9.44 9.63
N ASP A 57 4.74 9.12 9.82
CA ASP A 57 4.16 8.55 11.05
C ASP A 57 3.38 7.26 10.74
N GLU A 58 3.93 6.43 9.84
CA GLU A 58 3.27 5.27 9.25
C GLU A 58 4.02 3.97 9.57
N PRO A 59 3.37 2.79 9.45
CA PRO A 59 4.05 1.51 9.56
C PRO A 59 5.12 1.33 8.49
N VAL A 60 6.27 0.79 8.89
CA VAL A 60 7.40 0.49 8.00
C VAL A 60 7.85 -0.95 8.19
N TRP A 61 8.21 -1.58 7.08
CA TRP A 61 8.81 -2.90 7.09
C TRP A 61 10.31 -2.80 7.27
N VAL A 62 10.86 -3.51 8.24
CA VAL A 62 12.29 -3.53 8.53
C VAL A 62 12.90 -4.82 8.01
N ALA A 63 13.79 -4.72 7.03
CA ALA A 63 14.60 -5.84 6.57
C ALA A 63 15.91 -5.90 7.38
N CYS A 64 16.04 -6.94 8.21
CA CYS A 64 17.22 -7.18 9.02
C CYS A 64 18.16 -8.14 8.29
N LYS A 65 19.09 -7.59 7.49
CA LYS A 65 19.99 -8.37 6.62
C LYS A 65 20.97 -9.37 7.29
N PRO A 66 21.35 -9.30 8.59
CA PRO A 66 22.31 -10.26 9.14
C PRO A 66 21.69 -11.57 9.68
N ILE A 67 20.38 -11.79 9.56
CA ILE A 67 19.76 -13.04 10.04
C ILE A 67 19.49 -13.91 8.81
N GLU A 68 20.30 -14.95 8.60
CA GLU A 68 19.98 -16.03 7.65
C GLU A 68 18.56 -16.54 7.98
N GLY A 69 17.59 -16.27 7.09
CA GLY A 69 16.16 -16.61 7.28
C GLY A 69 15.29 -15.51 7.91
N GLY A 70 15.79 -14.29 8.10
CA GLY A 70 15.03 -13.19 8.66
C GLY A 70 14.14 -12.49 7.63
N ASN A 71 12.89 -12.91 7.52
CA ASN A 71 11.83 -12.26 6.73
C ASN A 71 11.42 -10.88 7.26
N GLY A 72 12.31 -10.06 7.82
CA GLY A 72 11.98 -8.75 8.37
C GLY A 72 10.82 -8.76 9.38
N TYR A 73 10.34 -7.57 9.75
CA TYR A 73 9.10 -7.41 10.52
C TYR A 73 8.58 -5.98 10.43
N TRP A 74 7.29 -5.80 10.77
CA TRP A 74 6.65 -4.49 10.83
C TRP A 74 7.03 -3.73 12.11
N CYS A 75 7.36 -2.45 11.93
CA CYS A 75 7.56 -1.47 13.00
C CYS A 75 6.71 -0.23 12.73
N LEU A 76 6.44 0.57 13.76
CA LEU A 76 5.86 1.91 13.59
C LEU A 76 7.00 2.92 13.47
N CYS A 77 7.00 3.74 12.42
CA CYS A 77 7.89 4.88 12.31
C CYS A 77 7.15 6.13 12.81
N GLN A 78 7.76 6.90 13.71
CA GLN A 78 7.26 8.20 14.15
C GLN A 78 8.38 9.23 14.11
N HIS A 79 8.40 10.06 13.07
CA HIS A 79 9.34 11.16 12.93
C HIS A 79 10.82 10.73 13.11
N GLY A 80 11.19 9.58 12.53
CA GLY A 80 12.53 9.01 12.59
C GLY A 80 12.81 8.13 13.82
N HIS A 81 11.80 7.86 14.66
CA HIS A 81 11.85 6.85 15.72
C HIS A 81 11.17 5.57 15.25
N ILE A 82 11.83 4.44 15.43
CA ILE A 82 11.32 3.12 15.06
C ILE A 82 10.90 2.41 16.33
N ILE A 83 9.59 2.14 16.43
CA ILE A 83 8.99 1.43 17.54
C ILE A 83 8.75 -0.02 17.11
N THR A 84 9.46 -0.95 17.74
CA THR A 84 9.33 -2.37 17.44
C THR A 84 8.07 -2.97 18.08
N PRO A 85 7.58 -4.13 17.60
CA PRO A 85 6.47 -4.83 18.23
C PRO A 85 6.70 -5.18 19.71
N ALA A 86 7.96 -5.30 20.13
CA ALA A 86 8.35 -5.51 21.52
C ALA A 86 8.28 -4.23 22.38
N GLY A 87 7.92 -3.08 21.80
CA GLY A 87 7.85 -1.78 22.48
C GLY A 87 9.20 -1.08 22.65
N SER A 88 10.26 -1.58 22.01
CA SER A 88 11.57 -0.91 22.02
C SER A 88 11.59 0.22 21.00
N ILE A 89 12.22 1.35 21.34
CA ILE A 89 12.27 2.54 20.51
C ILE A 89 13.72 2.79 20.11
N TYR A 90 13.98 2.93 18.81
CA TYR A 90 15.30 3.19 18.24
C TYR A 90 15.28 4.46 17.40
N ASN A 91 16.32 5.30 17.49
CA ASN A 91 16.47 6.37 16.53
C ASN A 91 17.04 5.81 15.22
N VAL A 92 16.50 6.20 14.07
CA VAL A 92 16.96 5.73 12.75
C VAL A 92 18.46 5.98 12.52
N LYS A 93 19.06 6.98 13.17
CA LYS A 93 20.51 7.25 13.09
C LYS A 93 21.37 6.22 13.82
N GLU A 94 20.83 5.55 14.83
CA GLU A 94 21.54 4.56 15.65
C GLU A 94 21.58 3.18 15.00
N ILE A 95 20.75 2.96 13.99
CA ILE A 95 20.58 1.68 13.28
C ILE A 95 20.84 1.82 11.77
N PRO A 96 22.02 2.29 11.34
CA PRO A 96 22.33 2.54 9.93
C PRO A 96 22.38 1.26 9.07
N HIS A 97 22.43 0.08 9.70
CA HIS A 97 22.46 -1.22 9.03
C HIS A 97 21.06 -1.76 8.71
N TRP A 98 20.00 -1.13 9.21
CA TRP A 98 18.62 -1.55 8.97
C TRP A 98 18.12 -0.91 7.68
N VAL A 99 17.38 -1.70 6.89
CA VAL A 99 16.76 -1.21 5.66
C VAL A 99 15.26 -1.17 5.87
N PHE A 100 14.65 -0.04 5.54
CA PHE A 100 13.23 0.21 5.76
C PHE A 100 12.49 0.25 4.43
N TYR A 101 11.29 -0.30 4.39
CA TYR A 101 10.44 -0.35 3.21
C TYR A 101 9.00 0.01 3.58
N ARG A 102 8.21 0.42 2.59
CA ARG A 102 6.76 0.64 2.80
C ARG A 102 5.99 -0.66 2.89
N ARG A 103 6.48 -1.71 2.23
CA ARG A 103 5.92 -3.06 2.24
C ARG A 103 7.02 -4.13 2.28
N PRO A 104 6.72 -5.38 2.64
CA PRO A 104 7.66 -6.48 2.50
C PRO A 104 8.17 -6.58 1.05
N PRO A 105 9.42 -7.03 0.84
CA PRO A 105 9.95 -7.27 -0.50
C PRO A 105 9.10 -8.31 -1.24
N GLU A 106 8.95 -8.13 -2.54
CA GLU A 106 8.21 -9.04 -3.43
C GLU A 106 9.13 -10.23 -3.79
N GLY A 107 8.84 -11.41 -3.23
CA GLY A 107 9.71 -12.59 -3.21
C GLY A 107 10.32 -12.73 -1.81
N GLU A 108 10.04 -13.77 -1.03
CA GLU A 108 10.15 -15.19 -1.35
C GLU A 108 8.88 -15.95 -0.89
N ASP A 109 7.91 -16.14 -1.78
CA ASP A 109 6.93 -17.21 -1.60
C ASP A 109 7.67 -18.54 -1.78
N GLU A 110 7.65 -19.32 -0.71
CA GLU A 110 8.22 -20.65 -0.53
C GLU A 110 7.86 -21.53 -1.75
N THR A 111 8.86 -21.88 -2.57
CA THR A 111 8.74 -22.92 -3.60
C THR A 111 8.95 -24.30 -3.02
#